data_AF-A0A928M2U9-F1
#
_entry.id   AF-A0A928M2U9-F1
#
_cell.length_a   1.000
_cell.length_b   1.000
_cell.length_c   1.000
_cell.angle_alpha   90.00
_cell.angle_beta   90.00
_cell.angle_gamma   90.00
#
_symmetry.space_group_name_H-M   'P 1'
#
loop_
_entity.id
_entity.type
_entity.pdbx_description
1 polymer ?
#
loop_
_entity_poly.entity_id
_entity_poly.type
_entity_poly.pdbx_seq_one_letter_code
_entity_poly.pdbx_strand_id
1 'polypeptide(L)'
;MKMRMKRGALSYWLLWAGFLLIAAVVVLPILFTFFASFMSPEEVARNYGEMAMEGGFTPIHLLPDQFSLAGYREVLVETPQYLTQFWTSVFICLSICAGQVALSIFGGYAFSRFRFPGRDAIFFCVIVLMVLPHQVTLAPSYMVIKALGLLNTSAALILPGIFSAFGLFFMRQVMASIPESTLEAASLDGANSFVALWRVLVPCCSSGITALALLSFVDAWSMIEQPIMLIQDTFRQPLSVFLLRVGQENLAVGFACGVLFIVPVLFLLLLFEEQLVEGIVRSEIK
;
A
#
# COMPACT_ATOMS: atom_id res chain seq x y z
N MET A 1 13.69 50.90 3.47
CA MET A 1 12.92 49.74 3.99
C MET A 1 12.04 49.03 2.94
N LYS A 2 12.31 49.14 1.62
CA LYS A 2 11.56 48.43 0.54
C LYS A 2 12.34 47.30 -0.16
N MET A 3 13.65 47.18 0.07
CA MET A 3 14.49 46.15 -0.59
C MET A 3 14.59 44.81 0.16
N ARG A 4 14.15 44.76 1.43
CA ARG A 4 14.25 43.54 2.26
C ARG A 4 13.10 42.54 2.06
N MET A 5 12.00 42.97 1.42
CA MET A 5 10.85 42.10 1.08
C MET A 5 10.99 41.36 -0.27
N LYS A 6 11.85 41.82 -1.19
CA LYS A 6 12.01 41.17 -2.52
C LYS A 6 12.81 39.86 -2.48
N ARG A 7 13.69 39.68 -1.49
CA ARG A 7 14.45 38.43 -1.31
C ARG A 7 13.58 37.27 -0.84
N GLY A 8 12.54 37.55 -0.03
CA GLY A 8 11.56 36.55 0.40
C GLY A 8 10.71 36.06 -0.77
N ALA A 9 10.20 36.98 -1.61
CA ALA A 9 9.38 36.61 -2.77
C ALA A 9 10.16 35.72 -3.76
N LEU A 10 11.42 36.05 -4.07
CA LEU A 10 12.25 35.25 -4.97
C LEU A 10 12.55 33.85 -4.42
N SER A 11 12.81 33.71 -3.11
CA SER A 11 12.98 32.40 -2.48
C SER A 11 11.69 31.58 -2.51
N TYR A 12 10.51 32.20 -2.35
CA TYR A 12 9.23 31.49 -2.49
C TYR A 12 9.04 30.97 -3.92
N TRP A 13 9.28 31.80 -4.95
CA TRP A 13 9.15 31.35 -6.35
C TRP A 13 10.10 30.20 -6.69
N LEU A 14 11.33 30.24 -6.18
CA LEU A 14 12.29 29.14 -6.37
C LEU A 14 11.85 27.85 -5.67
N LEU A 15 11.28 27.94 -4.47
CA LEU A 15 10.72 26.79 -3.76
C LEU A 15 9.51 26.20 -4.51
N TRP A 16 8.59 27.05 -4.96
CA TRP A 16 7.44 26.61 -5.76
C TRP A 16 7.86 25.97 -7.09
N ALA A 17 8.83 26.55 -7.78
CA ALA A 17 9.39 25.97 -9.00
C ALA A 17 10.05 24.61 -8.72
N GLY A 18 10.76 24.49 -7.59
CA GLY A 18 11.32 23.22 -7.13
C GLY A 18 10.26 22.16 -6.86
N PHE A 19 9.19 22.50 -6.13
CA PHE A 19 8.09 21.57 -5.87
C PHE A 19 7.34 21.17 -7.14
N LEU A 20 7.11 22.11 -8.07
CA LEU A 20 6.50 21.81 -9.37
C LEU A 20 7.37 20.89 -10.22
N LEU A 21 8.68 21.09 -10.21
CA LEU A 21 9.62 20.22 -10.93
C LEU A 21 9.60 18.81 -10.36
N ILE A 22 9.65 18.67 -9.02
CA ILE A 22 9.57 17.36 -8.35
C ILE A 22 8.23 16.69 -8.68
N ALA A 23 7.12 17.41 -8.58
CA ALA A 23 5.80 16.89 -8.93
C ALA A 23 5.74 16.44 -10.39
N ALA A 24 6.29 17.22 -11.33
CA ALA A 24 6.33 16.86 -12.74
C ALA A 24 7.14 15.58 -12.98
N VAL A 25 8.30 15.43 -12.33
CA VAL A 25 9.14 14.24 -12.43
C VAL A 25 8.44 12.99 -11.87
N VAL A 26 7.71 13.13 -10.76
CA VAL A 26 6.96 12.02 -10.14
C VAL A 26 5.74 11.62 -10.96
N VAL A 27 5.05 12.59 -11.57
CA VAL A 27 3.84 12.36 -12.36
C VAL A 27 4.16 11.86 -13.77
N LEU A 28 5.33 12.17 -14.31
CA LEU A 28 5.73 11.81 -15.68
C LEU A 28 5.61 10.29 -15.97
N PRO A 29 6.12 9.36 -15.15
CA PRO A 29 5.96 7.92 -15.40
C PRO A 29 4.51 7.45 -15.40
N ILE A 30 3.67 8.08 -14.57
CA ILE A 30 2.23 7.77 -14.47
C ILE A 30 1.53 8.25 -15.74
N LEU A 31 1.79 9.49 -16.18
CA LEU A 31 1.25 10.02 -17.43
C LEU A 31 1.74 9.21 -18.62
N PHE A 32 3.02 8.86 -18.65
CA PHE A 32 3.60 8.01 -19.69
C PHE A 32 2.87 6.66 -19.78
N THR A 33 2.73 5.96 -18.65
CA THR A 33 2.00 4.69 -18.59
C THR A 33 0.55 4.85 -19.03
N PHE A 34 -0.11 5.93 -18.59
CA PHE A 34 -1.48 6.25 -18.96
C PHE A 34 -1.65 6.47 -20.46
N PHE A 35 -0.84 7.33 -21.09
CA PHE A 35 -0.96 7.57 -22.52
C PHE A 35 -0.50 6.37 -23.36
N ALA A 36 0.57 5.68 -22.94
CA ALA A 36 1.05 4.48 -23.62
C ALA A 36 0.00 3.34 -23.59
N SER A 37 -0.86 3.29 -22.57
CA SER A 37 -1.96 2.31 -22.52
C SER A 37 -3.02 2.48 -23.62
N PHE A 38 -3.08 3.65 -24.25
CA PHE A 38 -3.98 3.94 -25.37
C PHE A 38 -3.31 3.83 -26.75
N MET A 39 -2.05 3.39 -26.81
CA MET A 39 -1.35 3.14 -28.07
C MET A 39 -1.71 1.76 -28.62
N SER A 40 -1.63 1.59 -29.93
CA SER A 40 -1.79 0.26 -30.53
C SER A 40 -0.59 -0.65 -30.21
N PRO A 41 -0.73 -1.98 -30.19
CA PRO A 41 0.39 -2.88 -29.96
C PRO A 41 1.54 -2.67 -30.97
N GLU A 42 1.21 -2.33 -32.21
CA GLU A 42 2.18 -2.01 -33.26
C GLU A 42 2.92 -0.70 -32.97
N GLU A 43 2.22 0.32 -32.48
CA GLU A 43 2.81 1.60 -32.09
C GLU A 43 3.74 1.44 -30.89
N VAL A 44 3.33 0.66 -29.88
CA VAL A 44 4.17 0.34 -28.72
C VAL A 44 5.41 -0.43 -29.15
N ALA A 45 5.28 -1.44 -30.03
CA ALA A 45 6.42 -2.19 -30.54
C ALA A 45 7.39 -1.30 -31.34
N ARG A 46 6.86 -0.36 -32.14
CA ARG A 46 7.67 0.56 -32.94
C ARG A 46 8.39 1.62 -32.10
N ASN A 47 7.70 2.20 -31.12
CA ASN A 47 8.22 3.34 -30.34
C ASN A 47 8.98 2.90 -29.09
N TYR A 48 8.65 1.73 -28.54
CA TYR A 48 9.17 1.23 -27.26
C TYR A 48 9.72 -0.20 -27.31
N GLY A 49 9.75 -0.85 -28.47
CA GLY A 49 10.33 -2.20 -28.61
C GLY A 49 11.80 -2.26 -28.21
N GLU A 50 12.57 -1.19 -28.45
CA GLU A 50 13.96 -1.09 -28.00
C GLU A 50 14.08 -0.84 -26.50
N MET A 51 13.05 -0.29 -25.84
CA MET A 51 13.00 -0.13 -24.38
C MET A 51 12.91 -1.49 -23.65
N ALA A 52 12.40 -2.53 -24.33
CA ALA A 52 12.42 -3.91 -23.84
C ALA A 52 13.82 -4.55 -23.90
N MET A 53 14.75 -3.96 -24.66
CA MET A 53 16.12 -4.46 -24.81
C MET A 53 17.02 -3.77 -23.78
N GLU A 54 17.89 -4.53 -23.09
CA GLU A 54 18.80 -3.98 -22.09
C GLU A 54 19.65 -2.83 -22.65
N GLY A 55 19.48 -1.63 -22.09
CA GLY A 55 20.24 -0.44 -22.45
C GLY A 55 19.65 0.43 -23.58
N GLY A 56 18.45 0.10 -24.09
CA GLY A 56 17.77 0.90 -25.10
C GLY A 56 17.31 2.27 -24.57
N PHE A 57 17.73 3.35 -25.24
CA PHE A 57 17.19 4.70 -25.01
C PHE A 57 16.23 5.03 -26.13
N THR A 58 14.92 5.00 -25.86
CA THR A 58 13.92 5.46 -26.83
C THR A 58 13.48 6.88 -26.52
N PRO A 59 13.32 7.75 -27.55
CA PRO A 59 12.72 9.05 -27.35
C PRO A 59 11.29 8.89 -26.82
N ILE A 60 10.97 9.62 -25.75
CA ILE A 60 9.66 9.53 -25.09
C ILE A 60 8.57 10.04 -26.04
N HIS A 61 7.72 9.15 -26.53
CA HIS A 61 6.59 9.47 -27.40
C HIS A 61 5.28 9.55 -26.59
N LEU A 62 5.08 10.65 -25.86
CA LEU A 62 4.01 10.75 -24.85
C LEU A 62 2.59 10.59 -25.39
N LEU A 63 2.27 11.03 -26.60
CA LEU A 63 0.90 11.01 -27.13
C LEU A 63 0.73 9.88 -28.14
N PRO A 64 -0.40 9.14 -28.12
CA PRO A 64 -0.67 8.13 -29.12
C PRO A 64 -0.91 8.78 -30.50
N ASP A 65 -0.33 8.20 -31.55
CA ASP A 65 -0.62 8.56 -32.94
C ASP A 65 -2.07 8.22 -33.29
N GLN A 66 -2.57 7.10 -32.78
CA GLN A 66 -3.95 6.67 -32.92
C GLN A 66 -4.47 6.13 -31.59
N PHE A 67 -5.62 6.64 -31.16
CA PHE A 67 -6.26 6.17 -29.94
C PHE A 67 -6.77 4.74 -30.13
N SER A 68 -6.26 3.81 -29.31
CA SER A 68 -6.60 2.39 -29.34
C SER A 68 -6.99 1.88 -27.95
N LEU A 69 -8.01 1.03 -27.91
CA LEU A 69 -8.41 0.29 -26.69
C LEU A 69 -8.03 -1.20 -26.79
N ALA A 70 -7.17 -1.57 -27.75
CA ALA A 70 -6.79 -2.96 -27.99
C ALA A 70 -6.18 -3.61 -26.74
N GLY A 71 -5.25 -2.93 -26.05
CA GLY A 71 -4.64 -3.45 -24.82
C GLY A 71 -5.66 -3.73 -23.71
N TYR A 72 -6.65 -2.86 -23.53
CA TYR A 72 -7.73 -3.08 -22.56
C TYR A 72 -8.64 -4.25 -22.94
N ARG A 73 -8.96 -4.40 -24.23
CA ARG A 73 -9.73 -5.55 -24.72
C ARG A 73 -8.97 -6.86 -24.51
N GLU A 74 -7.68 -6.87 -24.79
CA GLU A 74 -6.82 -8.04 -24.60
C GLU A 74 -6.75 -8.45 -23.13
N VAL A 75 -6.55 -7.49 -22.21
CA VAL A 75 -6.53 -7.75 -20.76
C VAL A 75 -7.88 -8.23 -20.22
N LEU A 76 -8.98 -7.53 -20.56
CA LEU A 76 -10.28 -7.74 -19.91
C LEU A 76 -11.12 -8.85 -20.56
N VAL A 77 -10.93 -9.12 -21.84
CA VAL A 77 -11.77 -10.05 -22.62
C VAL A 77 -10.97 -11.28 -23.06
N GLU A 78 -9.76 -11.08 -23.57
CA GLU A 78 -8.97 -12.14 -24.20
C GLU A 78 -8.07 -12.88 -23.19
N THR A 79 -7.88 -12.31 -21.99
CA THR A 79 -7.04 -12.87 -20.91
C THR A 79 -7.86 -13.21 -19.65
N PRO A 80 -8.54 -14.37 -19.59
CA PRO A 80 -9.31 -14.81 -18.41
C PRO A 80 -8.49 -14.86 -17.10
N GLN A 81 -7.17 -15.01 -17.21
CA GLN A 81 -6.23 -15.05 -16.08
C GLN A 81 -6.22 -13.74 -15.29
N TYR A 82 -6.32 -12.60 -15.98
CA TYR A 82 -6.29 -11.28 -15.36
C TYR A 82 -7.40 -11.13 -14.31
N LEU A 83 -8.65 -11.43 -14.69
CA LEU A 83 -9.79 -11.30 -13.78
C LEU A 83 -9.68 -12.26 -12.59
N THR A 84 -9.19 -13.47 -12.83
CA THR A 84 -8.96 -14.46 -11.76
C THR A 84 -7.95 -13.93 -10.75
N GLN A 85 -6.79 -13.46 -11.21
CA GLN A 85 -5.72 -12.96 -10.35
C GLN A 85 -6.06 -11.61 -9.70
N PHE A 86 -6.89 -10.77 -10.35
CA PHE A 86 -7.47 -9.57 -9.76
C PHE A 86 -8.30 -9.94 -8.52
N TRP A 87 -9.25 -10.86 -8.64
CA TRP A 87 -10.08 -11.28 -7.50
C TRP A 87 -9.28 -12.03 -6.44
N THR A 88 -8.29 -12.84 -6.83
CA THR A 88 -7.35 -13.45 -5.89
C THR A 88 -6.58 -12.38 -5.11
N SER A 89 -6.10 -11.32 -5.78
CA SER A 89 -5.41 -10.22 -5.11
C SER A 89 -6.33 -9.46 -4.17
N VAL A 90 -7.55 -9.10 -4.61
CA VAL A 90 -8.55 -8.46 -3.74
C VAL A 90 -8.83 -9.31 -2.50
N PHE A 91 -9.03 -10.61 -2.65
CA PHE A 91 -9.26 -11.52 -1.54
C PHE A 91 -8.09 -11.56 -0.55
N ILE A 92 -6.87 -11.69 -1.05
CA ILE A 92 -5.65 -11.70 -0.21
C ILE A 92 -5.50 -10.36 0.52
N CYS A 93 -5.62 -9.24 -0.18
CA CYS A 93 -5.44 -7.90 0.37
C CYS A 93 -6.47 -7.59 1.45
N LEU A 94 -7.75 -7.89 1.20
CA LEU A 94 -8.81 -7.68 2.18
C LEU A 94 -8.62 -8.56 3.42
N SER A 95 -8.21 -9.81 3.25
CA SER A 95 -7.97 -10.73 4.35
C SER A 95 -6.80 -10.28 5.23
N ILE A 96 -5.69 -9.87 4.60
CA ILE A 96 -4.52 -9.31 5.29
C ILE A 96 -4.89 -8.03 6.02
N CYS A 97 -5.51 -7.07 5.31
CA CYS A 97 -5.92 -5.79 5.87
C CYS A 97 -6.86 -5.96 7.08
N ALA A 98 -7.90 -6.80 6.95
CA ALA A 98 -8.85 -7.03 8.04
C ALA A 98 -8.17 -7.65 9.27
N GLY A 99 -7.30 -8.64 9.07
CA GLY A 99 -6.54 -9.26 10.16
C GLY A 99 -5.54 -8.30 10.80
N GLN A 100 -4.79 -7.54 10.00
CA GLN A 100 -3.85 -6.53 10.48
C GLN A 100 -4.54 -5.46 11.30
N VAL A 101 -5.65 -4.90 10.82
CA VAL A 101 -6.41 -3.87 11.53
C VAL A 101 -6.96 -4.43 12.84
N ALA A 102 -7.60 -5.61 12.81
CA ALA A 102 -8.16 -6.23 14.00
C ALA A 102 -7.09 -6.47 15.08
N LEU A 103 -5.97 -7.12 14.71
CA LEU A 103 -4.88 -7.40 15.64
C LEU A 103 -4.19 -6.13 16.14
N SER A 104 -4.08 -5.12 15.28
CA SER A 104 -3.48 -3.82 15.65
C SER A 104 -4.38 -3.01 16.57
N ILE A 105 -5.71 -3.10 16.45
CA ILE A 105 -6.64 -2.47 17.40
C ILE A 105 -6.46 -3.11 18.79
N PHE A 106 -6.44 -4.44 18.88
CA PHE A 106 -6.26 -5.13 20.16
C PHE A 106 -4.88 -4.87 20.76
N GLY A 107 -3.82 -5.01 19.98
CA GLY A 107 -2.47 -4.77 20.45
C GLY A 107 -2.23 -3.30 20.78
N GLY A 108 -2.69 -2.37 19.94
CA GLY A 108 -2.63 -0.93 20.21
C GLY A 108 -3.31 -0.57 21.52
N TYR A 109 -4.48 -1.15 21.81
CA TYR A 109 -5.19 -0.95 23.07
C TYR A 109 -4.42 -1.54 24.25
N ALA A 110 -3.91 -2.77 24.12
CA ALA A 110 -3.12 -3.44 25.15
C ALA A 110 -1.87 -2.63 25.54
N PHE A 111 -1.08 -2.18 24.55
CA PHE A 111 0.17 -1.48 24.79
C PHE A 111 0.01 0.01 25.13
N SER A 112 -1.13 0.63 24.80
CA SER A 112 -1.40 2.03 25.17
C SER A 112 -2.06 2.16 26.54
N ARG A 113 -2.99 1.26 26.91
CA ARG A 113 -3.85 1.43 28.10
C ARG A 113 -3.55 0.50 29.27
N PHE A 114 -2.95 -0.66 29.03
CA PHE A 114 -2.64 -1.60 30.10
C PHE A 114 -1.19 -1.47 30.56
N ARG A 115 -0.99 -1.71 31.86
CA ARG A 115 0.32 -1.85 32.49
C ARG A 115 0.50 -3.31 32.88
N PHE A 116 1.46 -3.99 32.27
CA PHE A 116 1.79 -5.38 32.56
C PHE A 116 3.31 -5.56 32.55
N PRO A 117 3.84 -6.55 33.31
CA PRO A 117 5.29 -6.75 33.40
C PRO A 117 5.88 -7.08 32.02
N GLY A 118 6.97 -6.41 31.65
CA GLY A 118 7.65 -6.61 30.36
C GLY A 118 7.03 -5.88 29.16
N ARG A 119 5.95 -5.11 29.34
CA ARG A 119 5.29 -4.34 28.27
C ARG A 119 6.26 -3.56 27.40
N ASP A 120 7.10 -2.73 28.02
CA ASP A 120 7.99 -1.82 27.28
C ASP A 120 9.12 -2.59 26.57
N ALA A 121 9.57 -3.72 27.13
CA ALA A 121 10.53 -4.60 26.48
C ALA A 121 9.94 -5.31 25.26
N ILE A 122 8.71 -5.83 25.36
CA ILE A 122 8.02 -6.45 24.22
C ILE A 122 7.76 -5.41 23.14
N PHE A 123 7.31 -4.21 23.52
CA PHE A 123 7.09 -3.13 22.57
C PHE A 123 8.39 -2.67 21.90
N PHE A 124 9.50 -2.62 22.64
CA PHE A 124 10.82 -2.37 22.07
C PHE A 124 11.21 -3.44 21.03
N CYS A 125 10.97 -4.73 21.32
CA CYS A 125 11.18 -5.80 20.35
C CYS A 125 10.33 -5.61 19.08
N VAL A 126 9.08 -5.18 19.20
CA VAL A 126 8.21 -4.85 18.05
C VAL A 126 8.85 -3.75 17.19
N ILE A 127 9.40 -2.70 17.82
CA ILE A 127 10.10 -1.63 17.09
C ILE A 127 11.33 -2.18 16.36
N VAL A 128 12.14 -3.01 17.03
CA VAL A 128 13.32 -3.63 16.39
C VAL A 128 12.92 -4.49 15.19
N LEU A 129 11.85 -5.29 15.30
CA LEU A 129 11.34 -6.10 14.20
C LEU A 129 10.80 -5.24 13.04
N MET A 130 10.22 -4.07 13.33
CA MET A 130 9.73 -3.14 12.31
C MET A 130 10.88 -2.54 11.46
N VAL A 131 12.08 -2.43 12.03
CA VAL A 131 13.27 -1.91 11.32
C VAL A 131 13.91 -2.97 10.44
N LEU A 132 13.63 -4.26 10.66
CA LEU A 132 14.19 -5.33 9.84
C LEU A 132 13.66 -5.23 8.41
N PRO A 133 14.54 -5.32 7.39
CA PRO A 133 14.11 -5.35 6.01
C PRO A 133 13.33 -6.63 5.75
N HIS A 134 12.23 -6.50 5.01
CA HIS A 134 11.33 -7.61 4.74
C HIS A 134 12.06 -8.81 4.11
N GLN A 135 13.04 -8.56 3.26
CA GLN A 135 13.85 -9.56 2.56
C GLN A 135 14.59 -10.52 3.51
N VAL A 136 15.03 -10.04 4.68
CA VAL A 136 15.72 -10.88 5.67
C VAL A 136 14.77 -11.89 6.32
N THR A 137 13.49 -11.54 6.43
CA THR A 137 12.44 -12.40 7.02
C THR A 137 11.86 -13.40 6.03
N LEU A 138 12.20 -13.29 4.74
CA LEU A 138 11.59 -14.08 3.68
C LEU A 138 11.97 -15.56 3.76
N ALA A 139 13.27 -15.86 3.89
CA ALA A 139 13.78 -17.23 4.01
C ALA A 139 13.20 -17.99 5.24
N PRO A 140 13.22 -17.45 6.47
CA PRO A 140 12.61 -18.14 7.60
C PRO A 140 11.10 -18.29 7.45
N SER A 141 10.40 -17.30 6.88
CA SER A 141 8.96 -17.39 6.61
C SER A 141 8.64 -18.53 5.65
N TYR A 142 9.40 -18.69 4.57
CA TYR A 142 9.26 -19.81 3.65
C TYR A 142 9.42 -21.17 4.35
N MET A 143 10.43 -21.32 5.22
CA MET A 143 10.63 -22.56 5.98
C MET A 143 9.44 -22.90 6.87
N VAL A 144 8.86 -21.91 7.55
CA VAL A 144 7.67 -22.09 8.40
C VAL A 144 6.45 -22.47 7.58
N ILE A 145 6.14 -21.73 6.50
CA ILE A 145 5.00 -22.02 5.63
C ILE A 145 5.13 -23.39 4.98
N LYS A 146 6.34 -23.79 4.59
CA LYS A 146 6.65 -25.12 4.08
C LYS A 146 6.40 -26.20 5.14
N ALA A 147 6.85 -25.99 6.37
CA ALA A 147 6.62 -26.93 7.48
C ALA A 147 5.14 -27.08 7.82
N LEU A 148 4.35 -26.00 7.65
CA LEU A 148 2.89 -26.01 7.82
C LEU A 148 2.14 -26.64 6.63
N GLY A 149 2.82 -26.98 5.53
CA GLY A 149 2.19 -27.53 4.33
C GLY A 149 1.29 -26.54 3.58
N LEU A 150 1.50 -25.24 3.77
CA LEU A 150 0.63 -24.18 3.23
C LEU A 150 1.12 -23.59 1.90
N LEU A 151 2.25 -24.05 1.36
CA LEU A 151 2.78 -23.57 0.07
C LEU A 151 1.74 -23.73 -1.05
N ASN A 152 1.79 -22.83 -2.04
CA ASN A 152 0.84 -22.80 -3.17
C ASN A 152 -0.63 -22.53 -2.80
N THR A 153 -0.87 -21.93 -1.62
CA THR A 153 -2.19 -21.49 -1.18
C THR A 153 -2.19 -20.00 -0.84
N SER A 154 -3.34 -19.33 -0.92
CA SER A 154 -3.47 -17.93 -0.48
C SER A 154 -3.20 -17.76 1.02
N ALA A 155 -3.41 -18.82 1.82
CA ALA A 155 -3.09 -18.83 3.25
C ALA A 155 -1.58 -18.65 3.52
N ALA A 156 -0.71 -19.05 2.58
CA ALA A 156 0.73 -18.79 2.66
C ALA A 156 1.07 -17.31 2.77
N LEU A 157 0.24 -16.43 2.19
CA LEU A 157 0.41 -14.98 2.23
C LEU A 157 -0.42 -14.35 3.35
N ILE A 158 -1.67 -14.79 3.52
CA ILE A 158 -2.59 -14.21 4.50
C ILE A 158 -2.09 -14.42 5.92
N LEU A 159 -1.69 -15.66 6.27
CA LEU A 159 -1.33 -16.00 7.65
C LEU A 159 -0.13 -15.20 8.20
N PRO A 160 1.00 -15.05 7.48
CA PRO A 160 2.06 -14.16 7.93
C PRO A 160 1.64 -12.69 7.79
N GLY A 161 0.90 -12.36 6.72
CA GLY A 161 0.49 -10.99 6.42
C GLY A 161 -0.39 -10.34 7.47
N ILE A 162 -1.29 -11.07 8.15
CA ILE A 162 -2.16 -10.49 9.19
C ILE A 162 -1.39 -9.94 10.40
N PHE A 163 -0.13 -10.35 10.61
CA PHE A 163 0.71 -9.83 11.69
C PHE A 163 1.54 -8.65 11.19
N SER A 164 1.26 -7.45 11.69
CA SER A 164 1.99 -6.23 11.33
C SER A 164 2.60 -5.55 12.54
N ALA A 165 3.93 -5.51 12.60
CA ALA A 165 4.66 -4.74 13.61
C ALA A 165 4.38 -3.23 13.46
N PHE A 166 4.32 -2.74 12.22
CA PHE A 166 3.93 -1.37 11.90
C PHE A 166 2.51 -1.07 12.37
N GLY A 167 1.54 -1.93 12.07
CA GLY A 167 0.15 -1.72 12.49
C GLY A 167 -0.01 -1.65 14.01
N LEU A 168 0.68 -2.53 14.74
CA LEU A 168 0.72 -2.51 16.20
C LEU A 168 1.33 -1.21 16.74
N PHE A 169 2.48 -0.80 16.21
CA PHE A 169 3.13 0.45 16.56
C PHE A 169 2.21 1.64 16.29
N PHE A 170 1.67 1.73 15.08
CA PHE A 170 0.84 2.83 14.61
C PHE A 170 -0.43 2.98 15.46
N MET A 171 -1.19 1.89 15.67
CA MET A 171 -2.41 1.95 16.48
C MET A 171 -2.13 2.25 17.94
N ARG A 172 -1.00 1.82 18.49
CA ARG A 172 -0.61 2.24 19.83
C ARG A 172 -0.40 3.75 19.89
N GLN A 173 0.26 4.36 18.91
CA GLN A 173 0.47 5.82 18.90
C GLN A 173 -0.86 6.58 18.77
N VAL A 174 -1.71 6.19 17.81
CA VAL A 174 -3.04 6.79 17.64
C VAL A 174 -3.89 6.65 18.90
N MET A 175 -3.88 5.49 19.55
CA MET A 175 -4.65 5.30 20.78
C MET A 175 -4.04 6.05 21.95
N ALA A 176 -2.72 6.18 22.05
CA ALA A 176 -2.04 6.91 23.11
C ALA A 176 -2.28 8.43 23.03
N SER A 177 -2.54 8.98 21.85
CA SER A 177 -2.85 10.40 21.66
C SER A 177 -4.20 10.81 22.25
N ILE A 178 -5.07 9.85 22.58
CA ILE A 178 -6.38 10.13 23.20
C ILE A 178 -6.19 10.32 24.72
N PRO A 179 -6.69 11.42 25.31
CA PRO A 179 -6.57 11.68 26.75
C PRO A 179 -7.15 10.54 27.60
N GLU A 180 -6.45 10.16 28.68
CA GLU A 180 -6.91 9.13 29.63
C GLU A 180 -8.26 9.49 30.27
N SER A 181 -8.54 10.78 30.46
CA SER A 181 -9.82 11.29 30.98
C SER A 181 -11.05 10.81 30.20
N THR A 182 -10.88 10.51 28.90
CA THR A 182 -11.96 9.97 28.05
C THR A 182 -12.39 8.57 28.51
N LEU A 183 -11.42 7.74 28.90
CA LEU A 183 -11.66 6.39 29.41
C LEU A 183 -12.09 6.41 30.87
N GLU A 184 -11.60 7.35 31.67
CA GLU A 184 -12.06 7.56 33.04
C GLU A 184 -13.55 7.94 33.06
N ALA A 185 -13.98 8.86 32.20
CA ALA A 185 -15.40 9.21 32.05
C ALA A 185 -16.26 7.99 31.68
N ALA A 186 -15.83 7.20 30.69
CA ALA A 186 -16.54 5.98 30.30
C ALA A 186 -16.60 4.95 31.44
N SER A 187 -15.55 4.87 32.27
CA SER A 187 -15.51 3.97 33.43
C SER A 187 -16.47 4.41 34.53
N LEU A 188 -16.61 5.73 34.74
CA LEU A 188 -17.63 6.30 35.65
C LEU A 188 -19.06 5.99 35.18
N ASP A 189 -19.28 5.92 33.87
CA ASP A 189 -20.54 5.46 33.26
C ASP A 189 -20.72 3.93 33.29
N GLY A 190 -19.81 3.18 33.93
CA GLY A 190 -19.89 1.73 34.10
C GLY A 190 -19.42 0.91 32.90
N ALA A 191 -18.71 1.52 31.93
CA ALA A 191 -18.14 0.78 30.81
C ALA A 191 -17.00 -0.14 31.27
N ASN A 192 -17.08 -1.44 30.95
CA ASN A 192 -15.94 -2.34 31.08
C ASN A 192 -14.92 -2.11 29.94
N SER A 193 -13.72 -2.67 30.03
CA SER A 193 -12.65 -2.45 29.05
C SER A 193 -13.03 -2.80 27.61
N PHE A 194 -13.84 -3.84 27.41
CA PHE A 194 -14.28 -4.23 26.06
C PHE A 194 -15.27 -3.21 25.47
N VAL A 195 -16.20 -2.72 26.30
CA VAL A 195 -17.14 -1.66 25.93
C VAL A 195 -16.38 -0.36 25.67
N ALA A 196 -15.41 -0.01 26.51
CA ALA A 196 -14.56 1.17 26.33
C ALA A 196 -13.75 1.11 25.02
N LEU A 197 -13.23 -0.06 24.65
CA LEU A 197 -12.55 -0.25 23.37
C LEU A 197 -13.50 0.03 22.19
N TRP A 198 -14.60 -0.70 22.09
CA TRP A 198 -15.44 -0.69 20.88
C TRP A 198 -16.38 0.50 20.78
N ARG A 199 -16.88 1.03 21.90
CA ARG A 199 -17.85 2.13 21.90
C ARG A 199 -17.23 3.51 22.09
N VAL A 200 -16.00 3.59 22.59
CA VAL A 200 -15.34 4.87 22.87
C VAL A 200 -14.07 5.01 22.03
N LEU A 201 -13.08 4.15 22.22
CA LEU A 201 -11.78 4.31 21.54
C LEU A 201 -11.85 4.08 20.04
N VAL A 202 -12.49 3.00 19.57
CA VAL A 202 -12.56 2.69 18.13
C VAL A 202 -13.21 3.83 17.32
N PRO A 203 -14.35 4.41 17.73
CA PRO A 203 -14.91 5.60 17.08
C PRO A 203 -13.96 6.80 17.10
N CYS A 204 -13.30 7.08 18.24
CA CYS A 204 -12.34 8.18 18.35
C CYS A 204 -11.10 7.99 17.47
N CYS A 205 -10.70 6.74 17.24
CA CYS A 205 -9.56 6.34 16.40
C CYS A 205 -9.96 6.07 14.94
N SER A 206 -11.19 6.36 14.52
CA SER A 206 -11.71 5.98 13.18
C SER A 206 -10.79 6.44 12.04
N SER A 207 -10.29 7.68 12.07
CA SER A 207 -9.35 8.17 11.05
C SER A 207 -8.03 7.39 11.04
N GLY A 208 -7.46 7.09 12.21
CA GLY A 208 -6.26 6.25 12.32
C GLY A 208 -6.49 4.81 11.87
N ILE A 209 -7.65 4.22 12.17
CA ILE A 209 -8.01 2.87 11.73
C ILE A 209 -8.14 2.83 10.20
N THR A 210 -8.79 3.83 9.60
CA THR A 210 -8.90 3.96 8.14
C THR A 210 -7.53 4.16 7.49
N ALA A 211 -6.68 5.02 8.07
CA ALA A 211 -5.31 5.22 7.59
C ALA A 211 -4.50 3.91 7.61
N LEU A 212 -4.56 3.15 8.72
CA LEU A 212 -3.91 1.85 8.79
C LEU A 212 -4.46 0.89 7.75
N ALA A 213 -5.79 0.78 7.62
CA ALA A 213 -6.42 -0.10 6.65
C ALA A 213 -5.98 0.22 5.21
N LEU A 214 -5.91 1.50 4.86
CA LEU A 214 -5.49 1.94 3.53
C LEU A 214 -4.02 1.62 3.28
N LEU A 215 -3.13 1.94 4.23
CA LEU A 215 -1.70 1.64 4.12
C LEU A 215 -1.46 0.13 4.02
N SER A 216 -2.14 -0.66 4.85
CA SER A 216 -2.12 -2.13 4.82
C SER A 216 -2.60 -2.69 3.48
N PHE A 217 -3.67 -2.13 2.91
CA PHE A 217 -4.18 -2.56 1.61
C PHE A 217 -3.17 -2.28 0.50
N VAL A 218 -2.59 -1.07 0.47
CA VAL A 218 -1.61 -0.68 -0.57
C VAL A 218 -0.35 -1.55 -0.50
N ASP A 219 0.14 -1.83 0.70
CA ASP A 219 1.28 -2.72 0.93
C ASP A 219 0.99 -4.15 0.42
N ALA A 220 -0.17 -4.70 0.79
CA ALA A 220 -0.57 -6.03 0.33
C ALA A 220 -0.84 -6.09 -1.20
N TRP A 221 -1.43 -5.04 -1.77
CA TRP A 221 -1.75 -4.94 -3.20
C TRP A 221 -0.48 -4.92 -4.06
N SER A 222 0.57 -4.29 -3.55
CA SER A 222 1.84 -4.09 -4.25
C SER A 222 2.87 -5.19 -3.98
N MET A 223 2.51 -6.23 -3.23
CA MET A 223 3.44 -7.29 -2.82
C MET A 223 3.84 -8.16 -4.03
N ILE A 224 5.14 -8.38 -4.27
CA ILE A 224 5.64 -9.17 -5.41
C ILE A 224 6.57 -10.30 -4.94
N GLU A 225 7.51 -10.00 -4.04
CA GLU A 225 8.56 -10.93 -3.63
C GLU A 225 8.01 -12.16 -2.87
N GLN A 226 7.10 -11.96 -1.91
CA GLN A 226 6.58 -13.08 -1.12
C GLN A 226 5.72 -14.05 -1.96
N PRO A 227 4.80 -13.56 -2.83
CA PRO A 227 4.03 -14.45 -3.70
C PRO A 227 4.87 -15.28 -4.65
N ILE A 228 5.92 -14.70 -5.26
CA ILE A 228 6.80 -15.46 -6.16
C ILE A 228 7.49 -16.61 -5.42
N MET A 229 7.88 -16.41 -4.17
CA MET A 229 8.53 -17.46 -3.37
C MET A 229 7.55 -18.51 -2.83
N LEU A 230 6.36 -18.09 -2.39
CA LEU A 230 5.42 -18.94 -1.64
C LEU A 230 4.35 -19.62 -2.51
N ILE A 231 4.09 -19.07 -3.71
CA ILE A 231 3.08 -19.55 -4.66
C ILE A 231 3.75 -19.79 -6.02
N GLN A 232 3.97 -21.05 -6.34
CA GLN A 232 4.57 -21.52 -7.59
C GLN A 232 3.56 -21.62 -8.74
N ASP A 233 2.29 -21.87 -8.43
CA ASP A 233 1.21 -21.90 -9.43
C ASP A 233 0.88 -20.47 -9.86
N THR A 234 1.23 -20.13 -11.10
CA THR A 234 1.05 -18.77 -11.65
C THR A 234 -0.41 -18.32 -11.60
N PHE A 235 -1.37 -19.22 -11.78
CA PHE A 235 -2.79 -18.84 -11.76
C PHE A 235 -3.30 -18.44 -10.36
N ARG A 236 -2.56 -18.79 -9.31
CA ARG A 236 -2.88 -18.46 -7.91
C ARG A 236 -2.10 -17.25 -7.39
N GLN A 237 -1.17 -16.73 -8.17
CA GLN A 237 -0.40 -15.54 -7.80
C GLN A 237 -1.30 -14.29 -7.87
N PRO A 238 -1.02 -13.28 -7.02
CA PRO A 238 -1.75 -12.02 -7.07
C PRO A 238 -1.42 -11.25 -8.35
N LEU A 239 -2.31 -10.31 -8.68
CA LEU A 239 -2.23 -9.46 -9.87
C LEU A 239 -0.90 -8.68 -10.00
N SER A 240 -0.25 -8.33 -8.89
CA SER A 240 1.05 -7.65 -8.89
C SER A 240 2.15 -8.45 -9.60
N VAL A 241 2.16 -9.78 -9.43
CA VAL A 241 3.10 -10.67 -10.11
C VAL A 241 2.74 -10.83 -11.59
N PHE A 242 1.44 -10.88 -11.89
CA PHE A 242 0.97 -10.88 -13.28
C PHE A 242 1.39 -9.63 -14.03
N LEU A 243 1.24 -8.45 -13.42
CA LEU A 243 1.66 -7.16 -14.00
C LEU A 243 3.15 -7.17 -14.35
N LEU A 244 3.99 -7.68 -13.45
CA LEU A 244 5.43 -7.79 -13.70
C LEU A 244 5.72 -8.70 -14.91
N ARG A 245 5.05 -9.85 -15.00
CA ARG A 245 5.26 -10.82 -16.07
C ARG A 245 4.75 -10.31 -17.42
N VAL A 246 3.54 -9.77 -17.46
CA VAL A 246 2.93 -9.31 -18.71
C VAL A 246 3.68 -8.10 -19.28
N GLY A 247 4.24 -7.24 -18.43
CA GLY A 247 5.11 -6.15 -18.87
C GLY A 247 6.38 -6.62 -19.58
N GLN A 248 6.86 -7.84 -19.31
CA GLN A 248 8.02 -8.44 -20.00
C GLN A 248 7.61 -9.17 -21.28
N GLU A 249 6.44 -9.80 -21.29
CA GLU A 249 5.96 -10.61 -22.44
C GLU A 249 5.30 -9.75 -23.52
N ASN A 250 4.50 -8.75 -23.13
CA ASN A 250 3.77 -7.86 -24.02
C ASN A 250 3.63 -6.46 -23.40
N LEU A 251 4.52 -5.55 -23.77
CA LEU A 251 4.57 -4.18 -23.25
C LEU A 251 3.25 -3.40 -23.41
N ALA A 252 2.53 -3.58 -24.52
CA ALA A 252 1.29 -2.86 -24.78
C ALA A 252 0.19 -3.27 -23.78
N VAL A 253 0.07 -4.57 -23.53
CA VAL A 253 -0.82 -5.14 -22.50
C VAL A 253 -0.35 -4.75 -21.10
N GLY A 254 0.98 -4.69 -20.88
CA GLY A 254 1.60 -4.20 -19.66
C GLY A 254 1.16 -2.79 -19.28
N PHE A 255 1.14 -1.84 -20.22
CA PHE A 255 0.67 -0.48 -19.95
C PHE A 255 -0.81 -0.45 -19.57
N ALA A 256 -1.67 -1.16 -20.30
CA ALA A 256 -3.10 -1.25 -19.97
C ALA A 256 -3.34 -1.89 -18.60
N CYS A 257 -2.64 -2.99 -18.31
CA CYS A 257 -2.68 -3.66 -17.01
C CYS A 257 -2.18 -2.75 -15.88
N GLY A 258 -1.13 -1.95 -16.14
CA GLY A 258 -0.58 -0.99 -15.17
C GLY A 258 -1.59 0.10 -14.81
N VAL A 259 -2.31 0.66 -15.79
CA VAL A 259 -3.38 1.61 -15.52
C VAL A 259 -4.49 0.97 -14.68
N LEU A 260 -4.95 -0.22 -15.05
CA LEU A 260 -5.99 -0.93 -14.30
C LEU A 260 -5.54 -1.30 -12.88
N PHE A 261 -4.25 -1.58 -12.67
CA PHE A 261 -3.67 -1.87 -11.37
C PHE A 261 -3.66 -0.66 -10.43
N ILE A 262 -3.49 0.56 -10.97
CA ILE A 262 -3.50 1.80 -10.19
C ILE A 262 -4.92 2.19 -9.77
N VAL A 263 -5.94 1.88 -10.57
CA VAL A 263 -7.33 2.34 -10.37
C VAL A 263 -7.88 2.00 -8.96
N PRO A 264 -7.79 0.77 -8.42
CA PRO A 264 -8.32 0.46 -7.09
C PRO A 264 -7.64 1.25 -5.98
N VAL A 265 -6.31 1.40 -6.06
CA VAL A 265 -5.53 2.13 -5.05
C VAL A 265 -5.87 3.63 -5.09
N LEU A 266 -5.93 4.20 -6.29
CA LEU A 266 -6.29 5.61 -6.48
C LEU A 266 -7.72 5.89 -6.03
N PHE A 267 -8.65 4.98 -6.32
CA PHE A 267 -10.04 5.08 -5.86
C PHE A 267 -10.13 5.09 -4.33
N LEU A 268 -9.42 4.19 -3.65
CA LEU A 268 -9.40 4.14 -2.18
C LEU A 268 -8.72 5.38 -1.58
N LEU A 269 -7.61 5.86 -2.17
CA LEU A 269 -6.92 7.07 -1.71
C LEU A 269 -7.82 8.30 -1.81
N LEU A 270 -8.50 8.49 -2.95
CA LEU A 270 -9.43 9.62 -3.13
C LEU A 270 -10.63 9.55 -2.18
N LEU A 271 -11.11 8.35 -1.88
CA LEU A 271 -12.23 8.16 -0.97
C LEU A 271 -11.87 8.44 0.50
N PHE A 272 -10.62 8.21 0.88
CA PHE A 272 -10.17 8.25 2.28
C PHE A 272 -9.02 9.24 2.55
N GLU A 273 -8.83 10.24 1.69
CA GLU A 273 -7.70 11.17 1.80
C GLU A 273 -7.69 11.97 3.11
N GLU A 274 -8.85 12.47 3.53
CA GLU A 274 -8.98 13.25 4.77
C GLU A 274 -8.64 12.39 5.99
N GLN A 275 -9.17 11.16 6.05
CA GLN A 275 -8.91 10.23 7.15
C GLN A 275 -7.45 9.78 7.17
N LEU A 276 -6.82 9.61 6.01
CA LEU A 276 -5.40 9.27 5.91
C LEU A 276 -4.55 10.38 6.52
N VAL A 277 -4.77 11.63 6.12
CA VAL A 277 -4.03 12.80 6.62
C VAL A 277 -4.23 12.95 8.14
N GLU A 278 -5.48 12.92 8.61
CA GLU A 278 -5.77 13.02 10.04
C GLU A 278 -5.16 11.87 10.85
N GLY A 279 -5.23 10.63 10.33
CA GLY A 279 -4.71 9.45 10.99
C GLY A 279 -3.20 9.49 11.16
N ILE A 280 -2.48 9.94 10.12
CA ILE A 280 -1.02 10.11 10.17
C ILE A 280 -0.65 11.18 11.18
N VAL A 281 -1.28 12.36 11.13
CA VAL A 281 -0.98 13.47 12.05
C VAL A 281 -1.18 13.06 13.50
N ARG A 282 -2.25 12.33 13.83
CA ARG A 282 -2.49 11.84 15.20
C ARG A 282 -1.43 10.85 15.69
N SER A 283 -0.81 10.09 14.79
CA SER A 283 0.27 9.17 15.15
C SER A 283 1.60 9.87 15.46
N GLU A 284 1.77 11.12 15.00
CA GLU A 284 2.98 11.93 15.19
C GLU A 284 2.96 12.81 16.45
N ILE A 285 1.77 13.17 16.94
CA ILE A 285 1.61 14.08 18.09
C ILE A 285 2.04 13.36 19.39
N LYS A 286 2.99 13.97 20.10
CA LYS A 286 3.44 13.61 21.46
C LYS A 286 2.73 14.42 22.52
#